data_AF-L8X0M0-F1
#
_entry.id   AF-L8X0M0-F1
#
_cell.length_a   1.000
_cell.length_b   1.000
_cell.length_c   1.000
_cell.angle_alpha   90.00
_cell.angle_beta   90.00
_cell.angle_gamma   90.00
#
_symmetry.space_group_name_H-M   'P 1'
#
loop_
_entity.id
_entity.type
_entity.pdbx_description
1 polymer ?
#
loop_
_entity_poly.entity_id
_entity_poly.type
_entity_poly.pdbx_seq_one_letter_code
_entity_poly.pdbx_strand_id
1 'polypeptide(L)'
;MRLGSGTSTPTRHRHNRPARNDAPPPPMPSKLHVFNFDSDRPDDVSFDIDLLTRSLPISERLVLAQAPVRWRDPTARKAGLAFIKAYEAKMHVNIRKELRGFGLVEALEDVQELKEKWRRQQKYTNKRKLPEDYRSSILDQDDLARLDSTTLSNLESLHSTLVLYMWLSFRLPLGFYQAPEAQMMKAEVERGIEWCLEMIREGKKKHVERVMENEEEKDRVEKIEYLSRDAVQKWRREGATPTAWSNLLDGARRAGEAV
;
A
#
# COMPACT_ATOMS: atom_id res chain seq x y z
N MET A 1 -63.19 5.89 -62.40
CA MET A 1 -62.78 5.67 -63.80
C MET A 1 -61.33 5.21 -63.82
N ARG A 2 -61.07 4.13 -64.55
CA ARG A 2 -59.77 3.45 -64.70
C ARG A 2 -58.82 4.25 -65.60
N LEU A 3 -57.57 3.74 -65.65
CA LEU A 3 -56.46 3.94 -66.61
C LEU A 3 -55.29 4.71 -65.94
N GLY A 4 -54.06 4.21 -65.86
CA GLY A 4 -53.49 3.01 -66.45
C GLY A 4 -52.11 2.69 -65.86
N SER A 5 -51.67 1.48 -66.15
CA SER A 5 -50.41 0.82 -65.84
C SER A 5 -49.18 1.51 -66.42
N GLY A 6 -48.11 1.60 -65.63
CA GLY A 6 -46.75 1.91 -66.09
C GLY A 6 -45.73 1.09 -65.30
N THR A 7 -45.24 0.01 -65.89
CA THR A 7 -44.12 -0.80 -65.41
C THR A 7 -42.80 -0.15 -65.77
N SER A 8 -41.91 0.07 -64.80
CA SER A 8 -40.50 0.37 -65.05
C SER A 8 -39.62 0.06 -63.84
N THR A 9 -39.05 -1.15 -63.81
CA THR A 9 -37.69 -1.35 -63.24
C THR A 9 -36.68 -0.80 -64.26
N PRO A 10 -35.56 -0.18 -63.84
CA PRO A 10 -34.33 -0.97 -63.87
C PRO A 10 -33.19 -0.54 -62.91
N THR A 11 -32.21 -1.44 -62.84
CA THR A 11 -30.76 -1.22 -62.63
C THR A 11 -30.22 -0.89 -61.24
N ARG A 12 -29.76 -1.97 -60.59
CA ARG A 12 -28.84 -2.01 -59.45
C ARG A 12 -27.42 -1.64 -59.92
N HIS A 13 -27.03 -0.36 -59.78
CA HIS A 13 -25.63 0.04 -59.96
C HIS A 13 -24.81 -0.29 -58.71
N ARG A 14 -24.02 -1.36 -58.79
CA ARG A 14 -22.87 -1.63 -57.92
C ARG A 14 -21.79 -0.58 -58.24
N HIS A 15 -21.55 0.34 -57.32
CA HIS A 15 -20.33 1.15 -57.36
C HIS A 15 -19.21 0.43 -56.62
N ASN A 16 -18.28 -0.10 -57.41
CA ASN A 16 -16.91 -0.41 -57.01
C ASN A 16 -16.29 0.84 -56.37
N ARG A 17 -15.95 0.78 -55.08
CA ARG A 17 -14.99 1.71 -54.48
C ARG A 17 -13.58 1.25 -54.87
N PRO A 18 -12.77 2.09 -55.55
CA PRO A 18 -11.36 1.80 -55.74
C PRO A 18 -10.62 1.94 -54.41
N ALA A 19 -9.68 1.02 -54.19
CA ALA A 19 -8.70 1.06 -53.12
C ALA A 19 -7.98 2.42 -53.13
N ARG A 20 -8.04 3.14 -52.00
CA ARG A 20 -7.31 4.38 -51.79
C ARG A 20 -6.30 4.19 -50.66
N ASN A 21 -5.05 4.21 -51.10
CA ASN A 21 -3.87 4.76 -50.45
C ASN A 21 -3.35 4.01 -49.21
N ASP A 22 -2.43 3.09 -49.49
CA ASP A 22 -1.27 2.83 -48.65
C ASP A 22 -0.47 4.13 -48.47
N ALA A 23 -0.92 4.98 -47.55
CA ALA A 23 -0.09 6.04 -47.02
C ALA A 23 1.02 5.37 -46.17
N PRO A 24 2.31 5.70 -46.40
CA PRO A 24 3.35 5.21 -45.51
C PRO A 24 3.04 5.65 -44.07
N PRO A 25 3.35 4.82 -43.07
CA PRO A 25 3.18 5.19 -41.68
C PRO A 25 3.91 6.52 -41.41
N PRO A 26 3.35 7.40 -40.55
CA PRO A 26 3.99 8.65 -40.21
C PRO A 26 5.44 8.37 -39.74
N PRO A 27 6.42 9.20 -40.16
CA PRO A 27 7.78 9.03 -39.71
C PRO A 27 7.82 9.04 -38.18
N MET A 28 8.39 7.98 -37.61
CA MET A 28 8.64 7.89 -36.17
C MET A 28 9.35 9.17 -35.72
N PRO A 29 8.93 9.78 -34.60
CA PRO A 29 9.56 11.00 -34.12
C PRO A 29 11.07 10.77 -33.99
N SER A 30 11.86 11.59 -34.68
CA SER A 30 13.32 11.50 -34.65
C SER A 30 13.81 11.73 -33.22
N LYS A 31 14.74 10.88 -32.76
CA LYS A 31 15.36 10.94 -31.41
C LYS A 31 16.18 12.21 -31.14
N LEU A 32 16.15 13.20 -32.03
CA LEU A 32 17.07 14.36 -32.04
C LEU A 32 16.59 15.56 -31.21
N HIS A 33 15.40 15.49 -30.60
CA HIS A 33 14.86 16.59 -29.78
C HIS A 33 14.64 16.25 -28.30
N VAL A 34 15.23 15.15 -27.83
CA VAL A 34 15.18 14.81 -26.41
C VAL A 34 16.17 15.69 -25.67
N PHE A 35 15.68 16.57 -24.80
CA PHE A 35 16.50 17.24 -23.78
C PHE A 35 16.93 16.18 -22.74
N ASN A 36 17.90 15.35 -23.12
CA ASN A 36 18.34 14.23 -22.31
C ASN A 36 19.40 14.73 -21.32
N PHE A 37 18.98 15.09 -20.11
CA PHE A 37 19.89 15.54 -19.05
C PHE A 37 20.60 14.38 -18.32
N ASP A 38 20.24 13.12 -18.60
CA ASP A 38 20.84 11.95 -17.95
C ASP A 38 20.59 10.68 -18.83
N SER A 39 21.53 10.34 -19.72
CA SER A 39 21.37 9.22 -20.69
C SER A 39 21.46 7.83 -20.08
N ASP A 40 21.90 7.72 -18.82
CA ASP A 40 22.29 6.44 -18.21
C ASP A 40 21.27 5.95 -17.18
N ARG A 41 20.06 6.54 -17.14
CA ARG A 41 18.97 5.99 -16.33
C ARG A 41 18.32 4.83 -17.09
N PRO A 42 18.39 3.60 -16.58
CA PRO A 42 17.83 2.41 -17.26
C PRO A 42 16.30 2.45 -17.39
N ASP A 43 15.64 3.37 -16.67
CA ASP A 43 14.21 3.62 -16.74
C ASP A 43 13.97 4.92 -17.54
N ASP A 44 13.53 4.80 -18.78
CA ASP A 44 13.41 5.87 -19.79
C ASP A 44 12.28 6.89 -19.50
N VAL A 45 12.36 7.52 -18.33
CA VAL A 45 11.42 8.53 -17.83
C VAL A 45 11.62 9.85 -18.56
N SER A 46 12.87 10.18 -18.91
CA SER A 46 13.21 11.40 -19.64
C SER A 46 12.47 11.47 -20.97
N PHE A 47 12.31 10.33 -21.66
CA PHE A 47 11.52 10.23 -22.88
C PHE A 47 10.03 10.50 -22.64
N ASP A 48 9.43 9.96 -21.58
CA ASP A 48 8.01 10.20 -21.26
C ASP A 48 7.72 11.68 -21.00
N ILE A 49 8.57 12.35 -20.21
CA ILE A 49 8.39 13.77 -19.88
C ILE A 49 8.56 14.61 -21.15
N ASP A 50 9.59 14.36 -21.95
CA ASP A 50 9.85 15.13 -23.16
C ASP A 50 8.72 14.98 -24.19
N LEU A 51 8.18 13.77 -24.33
CA LEU A 51 7.03 13.50 -25.21
C LEU A 51 5.76 14.23 -24.74
N LEU A 52 5.46 14.19 -23.44
CA LEU A 52 4.26 14.81 -22.85
C LEU A 52 4.34 16.34 -22.80
N THR A 53 5.54 16.89 -22.73
CA THR A 53 5.73 18.34 -22.57
C THR A 53 6.10 19.03 -23.88
N ARG A 54 6.10 18.31 -25.01
CA ARG A 54 6.55 18.84 -26.31
C ARG A 54 5.77 20.07 -26.78
N SER A 55 4.49 20.16 -26.42
CA SER A 55 3.62 21.29 -26.76
C SER A 55 3.85 22.52 -25.88
N LEU A 56 4.54 22.36 -24.74
CA LEU A 56 4.78 23.43 -23.78
C LEU A 56 5.97 24.32 -24.19
N PRO A 57 5.99 25.59 -23.73
CA PRO A 57 7.14 26.45 -23.88
C PRO A 57 8.41 25.82 -23.29
N ILE A 58 9.56 26.11 -23.89
CA ILE A 58 10.85 25.54 -23.46
C ILE A 58 11.15 25.82 -21.98
N SER A 59 10.78 27.00 -21.48
CA SER A 59 10.94 27.37 -20.07
C SER A 59 10.20 26.42 -19.13
N GLU A 60 8.98 26.00 -19.49
CA GLU A 60 8.18 25.10 -18.68
C GLU A 60 8.69 23.66 -18.77
N ARG A 61 9.11 23.24 -19.96
CA ARG A 61 9.77 21.94 -20.17
C ARG A 61 11.01 21.79 -19.28
N LEU A 62 11.84 22.83 -19.22
CA LEU A 62 13.03 22.84 -18.35
C LEU A 62 12.66 22.78 -16.87
N VAL A 63 11.59 23.46 -16.43
CA VAL A 63 11.08 23.35 -15.06
C VAL A 63 10.65 21.92 -14.74
N LEU A 64 9.87 21.29 -15.63
CA LEU A 64 9.36 19.95 -15.43
C LEU A 64 10.48 18.89 -15.45
N ALA A 65 11.50 19.07 -16.30
CA ALA A 65 12.68 18.21 -16.35
C ALA A 65 13.51 18.24 -15.04
N GLN A 66 13.47 19.35 -14.30
CA GLN A 66 14.17 19.52 -13.03
C GLN A 66 13.36 19.06 -11.81
N ALA A 67 12.12 18.60 -12.02
CA ALA A 67 11.22 18.29 -10.93
C ALA A 67 11.71 17.09 -10.08
N PRO A 68 11.70 17.20 -8.74
CA PRO A 68 12.15 16.14 -7.85
C PRO A 68 11.07 15.07 -7.72
N VAL A 69 11.02 14.14 -8.67
CA VAL A 69 10.10 12.99 -8.61
C VAL A 69 10.88 11.75 -8.16
N ARG A 70 10.27 10.93 -7.31
CA ARG A 70 10.79 9.59 -6.99
C ARG A 70 10.49 8.64 -8.16
N TRP A 71 11.30 8.72 -9.21
CA TRP A 71 11.08 7.99 -10.46
C TRP A 71 11.10 6.46 -10.33
N ARG A 72 11.79 5.92 -9.32
CA ARG A 72 11.85 4.49 -9.01
C ARG A 72 10.53 3.95 -8.45
N ASP A 73 9.68 4.82 -7.92
CA ASP A 73 8.36 4.44 -7.45
C ASP A 73 7.37 4.54 -8.62
N PRO A 74 6.82 3.40 -9.10
CA PRO A 74 5.95 3.37 -10.25
C PRO A 74 4.63 4.12 -10.01
N THR A 75 4.12 4.16 -8.78
CA THR A 75 2.86 4.82 -8.45
C THR A 75 3.05 6.32 -8.40
N ALA A 76 4.11 6.79 -7.72
CA ALA A 76 4.46 8.22 -7.71
C ALA A 76 4.81 8.73 -9.11
N ARG A 77 5.52 7.93 -9.94
CA ARG A 77 5.78 8.26 -11.35
C ARG A 77 4.49 8.45 -12.13
N LYS A 78 3.55 7.50 -12.06
CA LYS A 78 2.26 7.60 -12.77
C LYS A 78 1.47 8.83 -12.35
N ALA A 79 1.42 9.13 -11.05
CA ALA A 79 0.75 10.31 -10.52
C ALA A 79 1.43 11.62 -10.97
N GLY A 80 2.76 11.68 -10.97
CA GLY A 80 3.52 12.81 -11.50
C GLY A 80 3.26 13.04 -13.00
N LEU A 81 3.22 11.98 -13.80
CA LEU A 81 2.86 12.07 -15.22
C LEU A 81 1.40 12.52 -15.41
N ALA A 82 0.49 12.13 -14.52
CA ALA A 82 -0.91 12.61 -14.55
C ALA A 82 -0.97 14.12 -14.30
N PHE A 83 -0.19 14.66 -13.36
CA PHE A 83 -0.09 16.10 -13.16
C PHE A 83 0.44 16.83 -14.40
N ILE A 84 1.50 16.31 -15.02
CA ILE A 84 2.08 16.91 -16.24
C ILE A 84 1.04 16.91 -17.37
N LYS A 85 0.33 15.80 -17.59
CA LYS A 85 -0.75 15.71 -18.59
C LYS A 85 -1.90 16.66 -18.32
N ALA A 86 -2.32 16.78 -17.06
CA ALA A 86 -3.39 17.70 -16.68
C ALA A 86 -2.98 19.16 -16.89
N TYR A 87 -1.72 19.48 -16.56
CA TYR A 87 -1.15 20.79 -16.77
C TYR A 87 -1.04 21.14 -18.26
N GLU A 88 -0.53 20.23 -19.09
CA GLU A 88 -0.46 20.42 -20.55
C GLU A 88 -1.84 20.67 -21.16
N ALA A 89 -2.85 19.89 -20.75
CA ALA A 89 -4.17 19.95 -21.37
C ALA A 89 -5.03 21.13 -20.88
N LYS A 90 -4.89 21.55 -19.63
CA LYS A 90 -5.83 22.48 -18.97
C LYS A 90 -5.15 23.71 -18.35
N MET A 91 -3.82 23.75 -18.30
CA MET A 91 -3.03 24.75 -17.56
C MET A 91 -3.40 24.85 -16.07
N HIS A 92 -4.07 23.85 -15.51
CA HIS A 92 -4.39 23.76 -14.09
C HIS A 92 -4.50 22.29 -13.65
N VAL A 93 -4.01 21.98 -12.45
CA VAL A 93 -3.92 20.64 -11.91
C VAL A 93 -4.72 20.56 -10.61
N ASN A 94 -5.77 19.73 -10.62
CA ASN A 94 -6.56 19.48 -9.42
C ASN A 94 -6.04 18.22 -8.72
N ILE A 95 -5.44 18.36 -7.52
CA ILE A 95 -4.75 17.28 -6.81
C ILE A 95 -5.64 16.05 -6.66
N ARG A 96 -6.83 16.20 -6.06
CA ARG A 96 -7.72 15.06 -5.77
C ARG A 96 -8.24 14.39 -7.02
N LYS A 97 -8.51 15.17 -8.07
CA LYS A 97 -8.99 14.62 -9.34
C LYS A 97 -7.90 13.80 -10.02
N GLU A 98 -6.69 14.33 -10.11
CA GLU A 98 -5.60 13.68 -10.82
C GLU A 98 -4.97 12.54 -10.01
N LEU A 99 -5.13 12.50 -8.68
CA LEU A 99 -4.68 11.38 -7.84
C LEU A 99 -5.69 10.22 -7.74
N ARG A 100 -6.91 10.40 -8.24
CA ARG A 100 -7.98 9.39 -8.11
C ARG A 100 -7.63 8.10 -8.83
N GLY A 101 -7.85 6.96 -8.19
CA GLY A 101 -7.67 5.65 -8.81
C GLY A 101 -6.22 5.15 -8.83
N PHE A 102 -5.29 5.89 -8.22
CA PHE A 102 -3.94 5.38 -7.95
C PHE A 102 -3.85 4.61 -6.62
N GLY A 103 -4.93 4.57 -5.82
CA GLY A 103 -4.92 3.92 -4.50
C GLY A 103 -4.18 4.72 -3.43
N LEU A 104 -3.75 5.95 -3.75
CA LEU A 104 -2.95 6.80 -2.88
C LEU A 104 -3.84 7.52 -1.86
N VAL A 105 -4.88 8.20 -2.35
CA VAL A 105 -5.81 8.94 -1.50
C VAL A 105 -6.66 7.97 -0.68
N GLU A 106 -7.04 6.86 -1.29
CA GLU A 106 -7.78 5.77 -0.69
C GLU A 106 -7.00 5.16 0.50
N ALA A 107 -5.70 4.93 0.35
CA ALA A 107 -4.86 4.45 1.45
C ALA A 107 -4.81 5.43 2.65
N LEU A 108 -4.84 6.74 2.39
CA LEU A 108 -4.92 7.74 3.46
C LEU A 108 -6.26 7.71 4.17
N GLU A 109 -7.36 7.58 3.42
CA GLU A 109 -8.72 7.49 3.94
C GLU A 109 -8.88 6.24 4.83
N ASP A 110 -8.40 5.08 4.38
CA ASP A 110 -8.40 3.83 5.13
C ASP A 110 -7.67 3.97 6.48
N VAL A 111 -6.49 4.58 6.47
CA VAL A 111 -5.69 4.81 7.68
C VAL A 111 -6.37 5.79 8.63
N GLN A 112 -7.02 6.84 8.09
CA GLN A 112 -7.79 7.78 8.91
C GLN A 112 -8.98 7.09 9.57
N GLU A 113 -9.72 6.25 8.83
CA GLU A 113 -10.84 5.48 9.37
C GLU A 113 -10.40 4.56 10.50
N LEU A 114 -9.32 3.79 10.28
CA LEU A 114 -8.77 2.88 11.29
C LEU A 114 -8.30 3.63 12.54
N LYS A 115 -7.64 4.77 12.36
CA LYS A 115 -7.20 5.63 13.48
C LYS A 115 -8.39 6.16 14.28
N GLU A 116 -9.49 6.50 13.62
CA GLU A 116 -10.71 6.90 14.32
C GLU A 116 -11.38 5.74 15.06
N LYS A 117 -11.45 4.55 14.45
CA LYS A 117 -11.95 3.32 15.11
C LYS A 117 -11.17 3.06 16.38
N TRP A 118 -9.84 3.06 16.29
CA TRP A 118 -8.92 2.90 17.43
C TRP A 118 -9.16 3.97 18.51
N ARG A 119 -9.28 5.25 18.11
CA ARG A 119 -9.53 6.35 19.06
C ARG A 119 -10.88 6.22 19.76
N ARG A 120 -11.92 5.74 19.08
CA ARG A 120 -13.24 5.49 19.69
C ARG A 120 -13.11 4.40 20.76
N GLN A 121 -12.42 3.31 20.46
CA GLN A 121 -12.23 2.19 21.40
C GLN A 121 -11.38 2.58 22.61
N GLN A 122 -10.30 3.35 22.43
CA GLN A 122 -9.47 3.88 23.54
C GLN A 122 -10.24 4.73 24.55
N LYS A 123 -11.32 5.41 24.12
CA LYS A 123 -12.20 6.16 25.04
C LYS A 123 -13.03 5.25 25.93
N TYR A 124 -13.34 4.03 25.48
CA TYR A 124 -14.10 3.05 26.27
C TYR A 124 -13.17 2.29 27.24
N THR A 125 -11.94 1.96 26.83
CA THR A 125 -10.96 1.24 27.68
C THR A 125 -10.62 2.00 28.94
N ASN A 126 -10.38 3.32 28.81
CA ASN A 126 -10.10 4.19 29.94
C ASN A 126 -11.30 4.43 30.88
N LYS A 127 -12.53 4.06 30.49
CA LYS A 127 -13.75 4.29 31.29
C LYS A 127 -14.23 3.06 32.08
N ARG A 128 -13.44 1.98 32.16
CA ARG A 128 -13.74 0.75 32.94
C ARG A 128 -15.04 0.00 32.55
N LYS A 129 -15.74 0.42 31.49
CA LYS A 129 -16.93 -0.27 30.95
C LYS A 129 -16.66 -0.62 29.48
N LEU A 130 -15.91 -1.69 29.24
CA LEU A 130 -15.97 -2.38 27.95
C LEU A 130 -17.06 -3.44 28.01
N PRO A 131 -18.00 -3.48 27.07
CA PRO A 131 -18.76 -4.69 26.78
C PRO A 131 -17.79 -5.86 26.53
N GLU A 132 -18.16 -7.08 26.93
CA GLU A 132 -17.32 -8.30 26.78
C GLU A 132 -16.73 -8.43 25.36
N ASP A 133 -17.50 -8.04 24.34
CA ASP A 133 -17.12 -8.09 22.92
C ASP A 133 -15.88 -7.25 22.55
N TYR A 134 -15.44 -6.31 23.41
CA TYR A 134 -14.28 -5.44 23.15
C TYR A 134 -13.00 -5.89 23.86
N ARG A 135 -13.01 -7.04 24.57
CA ARG A 135 -11.81 -7.56 25.26
C ARG A 135 -10.75 -8.11 24.31
N SER A 136 -11.15 -8.58 23.13
CA SER A 136 -10.22 -8.95 22.05
C SER A 136 -9.65 -7.69 21.40
N SER A 137 -8.33 -7.71 21.13
CA SER A 137 -7.51 -6.67 20.49
C SER A 137 -8.26 -5.48 19.86
N ILE A 138 -7.90 -4.25 20.29
CA ILE A 138 -8.48 -2.97 19.83
C ILE A 138 -8.61 -2.89 18.30
N LEU A 139 -7.69 -3.49 17.55
CA LEU A 139 -7.83 -3.71 16.11
C LEU A 139 -7.92 -5.21 15.85
N ASP A 140 -8.87 -5.59 14.98
CA ASP A 140 -9.06 -6.96 14.52
C ASP A 140 -7.88 -7.37 13.63
N GLN A 141 -7.65 -8.68 13.45
CA GLN A 141 -6.56 -9.17 12.60
C GLN A 141 -6.64 -8.63 11.16
N ASP A 142 -7.86 -8.46 10.64
CA ASP A 142 -8.12 -7.90 9.32
C ASP A 142 -7.74 -6.41 9.23
N ASP A 143 -7.93 -5.64 10.31
CA ASP A 143 -7.54 -4.23 10.36
C ASP A 143 -6.02 -4.06 10.38
N LEU A 144 -5.32 -4.95 11.09
CA LEU A 144 -3.86 -5.01 11.07
C LEU A 144 -3.33 -5.43 9.69
N ALA A 145 -4.01 -6.33 9.00
CA ALA A 145 -3.68 -6.71 7.63
C ALA A 145 -3.88 -5.56 6.64
N ARG A 146 -4.82 -4.63 6.90
CA ARG A 146 -4.96 -3.39 6.12
C ARG A 146 -3.80 -2.40 6.34
N LEU A 147 -3.10 -2.49 7.46
CA LEU A 147 -1.88 -1.71 7.75
C LEU A 147 -0.61 -2.38 7.21
N ASP A 148 -0.75 -3.22 6.18
CA ASP A 148 0.35 -3.91 5.55
C ASP A 148 1.38 -2.95 4.93
N SER A 149 2.56 -3.50 4.62
CA SER A 149 3.64 -2.85 3.87
C SER A 149 3.14 -2.15 2.60
N THR A 150 2.09 -2.67 1.96
CA THR A 150 1.50 -2.06 0.77
C THR A 150 0.89 -0.69 1.06
N THR A 151 0.11 -0.57 2.14
CA THR A 151 -0.52 0.69 2.56
C THR A 151 0.53 1.73 2.94
N LEU A 152 1.57 1.31 3.67
CA LEU A 152 2.69 2.17 4.02
C LEU A 152 3.42 2.68 2.77
N SER A 153 3.69 1.80 1.80
CA SER A 153 4.29 2.17 0.52
C SER A 153 3.42 3.20 -0.22
N ASN A 154 2.10 3.00 -0.27
CA ASN A 154 1.19 3.95 -0.91
C ASN A 154 1.18 5.32 -0.20
N LEU A 155 1.25 5.36 1.13
CA LEU A 155 1.37 6.62 1.86
C LEU A 155 2.70 7.34 1.57
N GLU A 156 3.82 6.61 1.47
CA GLU A 156 5.12 7.17 1.08
C GLU A 156 5.11 7.71 -0.37
N SER A 157 4.47 6.98 -1.29
CA SER A 157 4.23 7.41 -2.67
C SER A 157 3.38 8.68 -2.72
N LEU A 158 2.31 8.75 -1.93
CA LEU A 158 1.44 9.92 -1.82
C LEU A 158 2.21 11.12 -1.26
N HIS A 159 2.96 10.95 -0.18
CA HIS A 159 3.81 11.99 0.40
C HIS A 159 4.76 12.58 -0.64
N SER A 160 5.48 11.70 -1.35
CA SER A 160 6.44 12.10 -2.38
C SER A 160 5.77 12.85 -3.54
N THR A 161 4.58 12.41 -3.93
CA THR A 161 3.77 13.05 -4.98
C THR A 161 3.24 14.42 -4.54
N LEU A 162 2.86 14.59 -3.27
CA LEU A 162 2.45 15.88 -2.72
C LEU A 162 3.62 16.86 -2.62
N VAL A 163 4.81 16.38 -2.24
CA VAL A 163 6.05 17.19 -2.26
C VAL A 163 6.36 17.66 -3.69
N LEU A 164 6.21 16.80 -4.69
CA LEU A 164 6.32 17.19 -6.09
C LEU A 164 5.30 18.27 -6.47
N TYR A 165 4.03 18.09 -6.13
CA TYR A 165 2.98 19.09 -6.41
C TYR A 165 3.34 20.44 -5.78
N MET A 166 3.78 20.45 -4.52
CA MET A 166 4.23 21.65 -3.85
C MET A 166 5.43 22.30 -4.55
N TRP A 167 6.44 21.52 -4.95
CA TRP A 167 7.60 22.04 -5.67
C TRP A 167 7.20 22.72 -6.99
N LEU A 168 6.23 22.15 -7.70
CA LEU A 168 5.65 22.71 -8.92
C LEU A 168 4.84 23.97 -8.64
N SER A 169 4.10 24.03 -7.52
CA SER A 169 3.34 25.24 -7.13
C SER A 169 4.19 26.49 -6.94
N PHE A 170 5.46 26.35 -6.53
CA PHE A 170 6.36 27.49 -6.41
C PHE A 170 6.85 28.03 -7.76
N ARG A 171 6.79 27.23 -8.82
CA ARG A 171 7.34 27.60 -10.16
C ARG A 171 6.24 27.86 -11.18
N LEU A 172 5.12 27.16 -11.06
CA LEU A 172 3.96 27.21 -11.93
C LEU A 172 2.70 27.47 -11.09
N PRO A 173 2.60 28.60 -10.36
CA PRO A 173 1.56 28.83 -9.36
C PRO A 173 0.14 28.87 -9.93
N LEU A 174 -0.02 29.30 -11.18
CA LEU A 174 -1.33 29.29 -11.86
C LEU A 174 -1.78 27.85 -12.18
N GLY A 175 -0.84 26.99 -12.56
CA GLY A 175 -1.10 25.58 -12.84
C GLY A 175 -1.36 24.77 -11.59
N PHE A 176 -0.60 25.04 -10.54
CA PHE A 176 -0.55 24.25 -9.32
C PHE A 176 -1.08 25.07 -8.14
N TYR A 177 -2.32 25.56 -8.30
CA TYR A 177 -2.94 26.54 -7.42
C TYR A 177 -3.34 25.99 -6.03
N GLN A 178 -3.41 24.67 -5.85
CA GLN A 178 -3.86 24.03 -4.59
C GLN A 178 -2.71 23.78 -3.60
N ALA A 179 -1.68 24.64 -3.56
CA ALA A 179 -0.56 24.50 -2.64
C ALA A 179 -0.98 24.38 -1.15
N PRO A 180 -1.96 25.15 -0.63
CA PRO A 180 -2.42 24.99 0.75
C PRO A 180 -3.05 23.62 1.01
N GLU A 181 -3.83 23.10 0.06
CA GLU A 181 -4.45 21.78 0.18
C GLU A 181 -3.40 20.67 0.11
N ALA A 182 -2.41 20.78 -0.77
CA ALA A 182 -1.28 19.85 -0.83
C ALA A 182 -0.53 19.78 0.51
N GLN A 183 -0.30 20.94 1.14
CA GLN A 183 0.36 21.02 2.44
C GLN A 183 -0.47 20.37 3.56
N MET A 184 -1.80 20.56 3.56
CA MET A 184 -2.70 19.91 4.51
C MET A 184 -2.69 18.40 4.35
N MET A 185 -2.86 17.92 3.11
CA MET A 185 -2.81 16.49 2.79
C MET A 185 -1.46 15.88 3.18
N LYS A 186 -0.35 16.59 2.92
CA LYS A 186 0.99 16.14 3.32
C LYS A 186 1.08 15.93 4.83
N ALA A 187 0.61 16.90 5.63
CA ALA A 187 0.62 16.80 7.08
C ALA A 187 -0.30 15.68 7.62
N GLU A 188 -1.39 15.36 6.90
CA GLU A 188 -2.23 14.21 7.21
C GLU A 188 -1.52 12.88 6.92
N VAL A 189 -0.86 12.78 5.77
CA VAL A 189 -0.09 11.59 5.36
C VAL A 189 1.06 11.33 6.34
N GLU A 190 1.82 12.35 6.73
CA GLU A 190 2.91 12.21 7.71
C GLU A 190 2.41 11.68 9.06
N ARG A 191 1.26 12.18 9.53
CA ARG A 191 0.60 11.67 10.75
C ARG A 191 0.00 10.27 10.57
N GLY A 192 -0.36 9.89 9.36
CA GLY A 192 -0.82 8.54 9.01
C GLY A 192 0.33 7.55 9.03
N ILE A 193 1.46 7.89 8.40
CA ILE A 193 2.68 7.09 8.37
C ILE A 193 3.18 6.81 9.79
N GLU A 194 3.34 7.85 10.62
CA GLU A 194 3.81 7.68 12.00
C GLU A 194 2.89 6.74 12.80
N TRP A 195 1.57 6.90 12.64
CA TRP A 195 0.59 6.04 13.30
C TRP A 195 0.66 4.58 12.81
N CYS A 196 0.82 4.34 11.51
CA CYS A 196 1.01 2.99 10.97
C CYS A 196 2.26 2.33 11.57
N LEU A 197 3.38 3.07 11.64
CA LEU A 197 4.63 2.58 12.22
C LEU A 197 4.51 2.29 13.72
N GLU A 198 3.76 3.11 14.46
CA GLU A 198 3.43 2.86 15.87
C GLU A 198 2.63 1.55 16.03
N MET A 199 1.58 1.35 15.24
CA MET A 199 0.75 0.13 15.30
C MET A 199 1.53 -1.13 14.90
N ILE A 200 2.40 -1.05 13.90
CA ILE A 200 3.29 -2.16 13.51
C ILE A 200 4.25 -2.51 14.66
N ARG A 201 4.81 -1.51 15.35
CA ARG A 201 5.69 -1.72 16.52
C ARG A 201 4.93 -2.38 17.68
N GLU A 202 3.73 -1.90 18.00
CA GLU A 202 2.88 -2.49 19.04
C GLU A 202 2.47 -3.92 18.70
N GLY A 203 2.11 -4.18 17.43
CA GLY A 203 1.75 -5.51 16.94
C GLY A 203 2.90 -6.50 17.09
N LYS A 204 4.12 -6.09 16.71
CA LYS A 204 5.34 -6.90 16.90
C LYS A 204 5.63 -7.16 18.38
N LYS A 205 5.51 -6.15 19.25
CA LYS A 205 5.71 -6.30 20.69
C LYS A 205 4.76 -7.33 21.30
N LYS A 206 3.46 -7.24 21.00
CA LYS A 206 2.45 -8.21 21.47
C LYS A 206 2.64 -9.61 20.91
N HIS A 207 3.19 -9.74 19.70
CA HIS A 207 3.54 -11.04 19.14
C HIS A 207 4.71 -11.66 19.90
N VAL A 208 5.78 -10.90 20.15
CA VAL A 208 6.93 -11.35 20.94
C VAL A 208 6.52 -11.75 22.35
N GLU A 209 5.72 -10.94 23.05
CA GLU A 209 5.19 -11.26 24.39
C GLU A 209 4.42 -12.59 24.39
N ARG A 210 3.52 -12.81 23.43
CA ARG A 210 2.77 -14.08 23.32
C ARG A 210 3.65 -15.29 23.03
N VAL A 211 4.70 -15.13 22.22
CA VAL A 211 5.64 -16.22 21.92
C VAL A 211 6.43 -16.56 23.18
N MET A 212 6.90 -15.56 23.93
CA MET A 212 7.58 -15.76 25.21
C MET A 212 6.68 -16.43 26.24
N GLU A 213 5.42 -15.99 26.39
CA GLU A 213 4.45 -16.63 27.28
C GLU A 213 4.23 -18.11 26.91
N ASN A 214 4.10 -18.42 25.62
CA ASN A 214 3.98 -19.80 25.15
C ASN A 214 5.25 -20.63 25.36
N GLU A 215 6.44 -20.04 25.23
CA GLU A 215 7.71 -20.70 25.55
C GLU A 215 7.85 -20.96 27.05
N GLU A 216 7.50 -20.00 27.90
CA GLU A 216 7.47 -20.19 29.36
C GLU A 216 6.44 -21.24 29.80
N GLU A 217 5.25 -21.26 29.17
CA GLU A 217 4.23 -22.29 29.40
C GLU A 217 4.76 -23.66 28.97
N LYS A 218 5.45 -23.73 27.82
CA LYS A 218 6.08 -24.95 27.32
C LYS A 218 7.21 -25.42 28.23
N ASP A 219 8.06 -24.53 28.74
CA ASP A 219 9.13 -24.83 29.68
C ASP A 219 8.59 -25.29 31.04
N ARG A 220 7.42 -24.77 31.47
CA ARG A 220 6.71 -25.27 32.65
C ARG A 220 6.15 -26.68 32.43
N VAL A 221 5.61 -26.96 31.24
CA VAL A 221 5.08 -28.28 30.88
C VAL A 221 6.19 -29.31 30.67
N GLU A 222 7.33 -28.90 30.09
CA GLU A 222 8.53 -29.72 29.87
C GLU A 222 9.47 -29.73 31.08
N LYS A 223 9.05 -29.25 32.26
CA LYS A 223 9.86 -29.30 33.48
C LYS A 223 10.27 -30.75 33.77
N ILE A 224 11.52 -31.07 33.43
CA ILE A 224 12.13 -32.37 33.68
C ILE A 224 12.21 -32.54 35.19
N GLU A 225 11.35 -33.38 35.74
CA GLU A 225 11.43 -33.81 37.14
C GLU A 225 12.71 -34.63 37.32
N TYR A 226 13.75 -34.00 37.89
CA TYR A 226 14.95 -34.71 38.30
C TYR A 226 14.63 -35.55 39.55
N LEU A 227 14.49 -36.86 39.36
CA LEU A 227 14.44 -37.80 40.47
C LEU A 227 15.76 -37.77 41.25
N SER A 228 15.68 -37.73 42.58
CA SER A 228 16.87 -37.81 43.43
C SER A 228 17.61 -39.13 43.19
N ARG A 229 18.94 -39.13 43.38
CA ARG A 229 19.78 -40.32 43.18
C ARG A 229 19.32 -41.52 44.01
N ASP A 230 18.77 -41.26 45.20
CA ASP A 230 18.23 -42.27 46.12
C ASP A 230 16.92 -42.86 45.63
N ALA A 231 16.04 -42.05 45.04
CA ALA A 231 14.78 -42.51 44.44
C ALA A 231 15.04 -43.48 43.27
N VAL A 232 16.02 -43.17 42.42
CA VAL A 232 16.43 -44.05 41.30
C VAL A 232 17.03 -45.37 41.80
N GLN A 233 17.84 -45.33 42.87
CA GLN A 233 18.39 -46.55 43.48
C GLN A 233 17.34 -47.42 44.15
N LYS A 234 16.31 -46.82 44.75
CA LYS A 234 15.18 -47.54 45.34
C LYS A 234 14.39 -48.31 44.27
N TRP A 235 14.09 -47.67 43.15
CA TRP A 235 13.43 -48.32 42.01
C TRP A 235 14.23 -49.50 41.42
N ARG A 236 15.56 -49.37 41.31
CA ARG A 236 16.42 -50.49 40.87
C ARG A 236 16.37 -51.68 41.83
N ARG A 237 16.24 -51.42 43.14
CA ARG A 237 16.12 -52.48 44.17
C ARG A 237 14.75 -53.16 44.16
N GLU A 238 13.70 -52.44 43.77
CA GLU A 238 12.33 -52.95 43.69
C GLU A 238 12.02 -53.73 42.40
N GLY A 239 13.06 -54.05 41.60
CA GLY A 239 12.94 -54.94 40.44
C GLY A 239 12.56 -54.25 39.13
N ALA A 240 12.68 -52.91 39.05
CA ALA A 240 12.49 -52.14 37.82
C ALA A 240 11.18 -52.45 37.06
N THR A 241 10.10 -52.70 37.79
CA THR A 241 8.80 -53.01 37.20
C THR A 241 8.06 -51.73 36.81
N PRO A 242 7.13 -51.79 35.82
CA PRO A 242 6.35 -50.63 35.41
C PRO A 242 5.52 -50.03 36.54
N THR A 243 4.98 -50.88 37.43
CA THR A 243 4.19 -50.46 38.60
C THR A 243 5.04 -49.81 39.68
N ALA A 244 6.28 -50.26 39.88
CA ALA A 244 7.24 -49.61 40.79
C ALA A 244 7.65 -48.22 40.27
N TRP A 245 7.75 -48.04 38.95
CA TRP A 245 8.06 -46.74 38.35
C TRP A 245 6.92 -45.73 38.55
N SER A 246 5.67 -46.14 38.32
CA SER A 246 4.51 -45.27 38.56
C SER A 246 4.37 -44.87 40.03
N ASN A 247 4.59 -45.80 40.97
CA ASN A 247 4.54 -45.51 42.40
C ASN A 247 5.65 -44.55 42.85
N LEU A 248 6.84 -44.63 42.22
CA LEU A 248 7.96 -43.72 42.47
C LEU A 248 7.63 -42.29 42.04
N LEU A 249 7.07 -42.11 40.84
CA LEU A 249 6.65 -40.81 40.31
C LEU A 249 5.52 -40.20 41.15
N ASP A 250 4.53 -41.00 41.54
CA ASP A 250 3.43 -40.54 42.41
C ASP A 250 3.90 -40.18 43.82
N GLY A 251 4.95 -40.85 44.31
CA GLY A 251 5.59 -40.51 45.58
C GLY A 251 6.41 -39.21 45.48
N ALA A 252 7.14 -39.02 44.38
CA ALA A 252 7.92 -37.82 44.12
C ALA A 252 7.01 -36.57 43.95
N ARG A 253 5.88 -36.69 43.25
CA ARG A 253 4.87 -35.62 43.14
C ARG A 253 4.30 -35.21 44.49
N ARG A 254 3.88 -36.18 45.29
CA ARG A 254 3.35 -35.92 46.64
C ARG A 254 4.38 -35.28 47.58
N ALA A 255 5.66 -35.61 47.43
CA ALA A 255 6.73 -34.98 48.19
C ALA A 255 7.04 -33.55 47.72
N GLY A 256 6.89 -33.27 46.43
CA GLY A 256 7.06 -31.94 45.85
C GLY A 256 5.93 -30.95 46.15
N GLU A 257 4.71 -31.44 46.40
CA GLU A 257 3.55 -30.61 46.79
C GLU A 257 3.51 -30.25 48.29
N ALA A 258 4.34 -30.90 49.11
CA ALA A 258 4.38 -30.75 50.57
C ALA A 258 5.43 -29.75 51.09
N VAL A 259 6.13 -29.04 50.19
CA VAL A 259 7.16 -28.02 50.48
C VAL A 259 6.70 -26.67 49.95
#